data_AF-A0A1K0IMG6-F1
#
_entry.id   AF-A0A1K0IMG6-F1
#
_cell.length_a   1.000
_cell.length_b   1.000
_cell.length_c   1.000
_cell.angle_alpha   90.00
_cell.angle_beta   90.00
_cell.angle_gamma   90.00
#
_symmetry.space_group_name_H-M   'P 1'
#
loop_
_entity.id
_entity.type
_entity.pdbx_description
1 polymer ?
#
loop_
_entity_poly.entity_id
_entity_poly.type
_entity_poly.pdbx_seq_one_letter_code
_entity_poly.pdbx_strand_id
1 'polypeptide(L)'
;MSAQAEIRPPLPPFTRESAIAKVRAAEDGWNSRDPERVALAYTVDSAWRNRAEFVNGRADIVAFLRRKWQKELDYRLIKELWAHDGNRIAVRFAYEWHDDSGNWYRSYGNENWEFDQAGLMRRRYACINDAPIKAADRKFHWTLGRRPDEHAGLSELGL
;
A
#
# COMPACT_ATOMS: atom_id res chain seq x y z
N MET A 1 23.86 21.64 3.61
CA MET A 1 23.23 20.84 4.68
C MET A 1 23.14 19.42 4.14
N SER A 2 23.88 18.47 4.70
CA SER A 2 23.77 17.08 4.25
C SER A 2 22.38 16.58 4.60
N ALA A 3 21.60 16.18 3.59
CA ALA A 3 20.39 15.43 3.83
C ALA A 3 20.83 14.16 4.57
N GLN A 4 20.47 14.07 5.86
CA GLN A 4 20.65 12.86 6.63
C GLN A 4 19.97 11.74 5.85
N ALA A 5 20.71 10.70 5.47
CA ALA A 5 20.16 9.63 4.64
C ALA A 5 18.93 9.03 5.34
N GLU A 6 17.75 9.14 4.72
CA GLU A 6 16.50 8.62 5.26
C GLU A 6 16.56 7.08 5.29
N ILE A 7 16.91 6.49 6.44
CA ILE A 7 16.90 5.04 6.66
C ILE A 7 15.53 4.62 7.19
N ARG A 8 14.90 3.64 6.54
CA ARG A 8 13.56 3.15 6.89
C ARG A 8 13.57 1.63 7.09
N PRO A 9 13.87 1.12 8.30
CA PRO A 9 13.81 -0.31 8.58
C PRO A 9 12.38 -0.87 8.42
N PRO A 10 12.21 -2.19 8.22
CA PRO A 10 13.24 -3.20 7.97
C PRO A 10 14.04 -2.98 6.67
N LEU A 11 15.31 -3.38 6.66
CA LEU A 11 16.24 -3.23 5.52
C LEU A 11 16.41 -4.57 4.77
N PRO A 12 16.67 -4.55 3.45
CA PRO A 12 17.01 -5.77 2.71
C PRO A 12 18.45 -6.25 3.01
N PRO A 13 18.78 -7.54 2.82
CA PRO A 13 17.88 -8.60 2.36
C PRO A 13 16.85 -9.01 3.43
N PHE A 14 15.62 -9.29 2.99
CA PHE A 14 14.53 -9.59 3.92
C PHE A 14 14.48 -11.06 4.32
N THR A 15 14.25 -11.33 5.61
CA THR A 15 13.70 -12.60 6.08
C THR A 15 12.18 -12.59 5.92
N ARG A 16 11.53 -13.72 6.15
CA ARG A 16 10.06 -13.79 6.12
C ARG A 16 9.44 -12.85 7.15
N GLU A 17 9.98 -12.84 8.37
CA GLU A 17 9.50 -12.00 9.47
C GLU A 17 9.67 -10.51 9.14
N SER A 18 10.84 -10.12 8.63
CA SER A 18 11.11 -8.73 8.29
C SER A 18 10.33 -8.26 7.06
N ALA A 19 10.06 -9.16 6.10
CA ALA A 19 9.16 -8.90 4.98
C ALA A 19 7.71 -8.68 5.44
N ILE A 20 7.19 -9.52 6.35
CA ILE A 20 5.85 -9.34 6.95
C ILE A 20 5.77 -7.99 7.67
N ALA A 21 6.78 -7.65 8.48
CA ALA A 21 6.84 -6.36 9.16
C ALA A 21 6.88 -5.19 8.16
N LYS A 22 7.61 -5.33 7.04
CA LYS A 22 7.65 -4.32 5.97
C LYS A 22 6.29 -4.15 5.30
N VAL A 23 5.58 -5.25 5.03
CA VAL A 23 4.21 -5.25 4.48
C VAL A 23 3.23 -4.57 5.43
N ARG A 24 3.27 -4.89 6.72
CA ARG A 24 2.42 -4.27 7.75
C ARG A 24 2.69 -2.77 7.89
N ALA A 25 3.96 -2.35 7.90
CA ALA A 25 4.32 -0.93 7.95
C ALA A 25 3.82 -0.16 6.72
N ALA A 26 3.85 -0.78 5.54
CA ALA A 26 3.26 -0.20 4.33
C ALA A 26 1.72 -0.14 4.42
N GLU A 27 1.06 -1.19 4.92
CA GLU A 27 -0.39 -1.19 5.15
C GLU A 27 -0.81 -0.03 6.07
N ASP A 28 -0.13 0.14 7.20
CA ASP A 28 -0.38 1.21 8.17
C ASP A 28 -0.20 2.59 7.54
N GLY A 29 0.87 2.76 6.75
CA GLY A 29 1.14 4.00 6.00
C GLY A 29 -0.01 4.35 5.06
N TRP A 30 -0.44 3.41 4.21
CA TRP A 30 -1.51 3.65 3.24
C TRP A 30 -2.88 3.87 3.91
N ASN A 31 -3.16 3.21 5.03
CA ASN A 31 -4.39 3.42 5.79
C ASN A 31 -4.47 4.80 6.47
N SER A 32 -3.36 5.53 6.61
CA SER A 32 -3.40 6.94 7.05
C SER A 32 -4.10 7.84 6.02
N ARG A 33 -4.05 7.46 4.73
CA ARG A 33 -4.52 8.27 3.58
C ARG A 33 -3.87 9.66 3.54
N ASP A 34 -2.63 9.76 4.03
CA ASP A 34 -1.78 10.95 4.03
C ASP A 34 -0.75 10.81 2.89
N PRO A 35 -0.90 11.57 1.78
CA PRO A 35 -0.03 11.49 0.61
C PRO A 35 1.44 11.72 0.94
N GLU A 36 1.74 12.75 1.73
CA GLU A 36 3.08 13.17 2.11
C GLU A 36 3.73 12.09 2.97
N ARG A 37 3.04 11.59 3.99
CA ARG A 37 3.55 10.54 4.87
C ARG A 37 3.83 9.24 4.11
N VAL A 38 2.97 8.86 3.16
CA VAL A 38 3.16 7.65 2.36
C VAL A 38 4.34 7.81 1.40
N ALA A 39 4.49 8.99 0.78
CA ALA A 39 5.56 9.27 -0.17
C ALA A 39 6.97 9.15 0.46
N LEU A 40 7.11 9.39 1.77
CA LEU A 40 8.38 9.19 2.50
C LEU A 40 8.86 7.73 2.55
N ALA A 41 8.05 6.74 2.19
CA ALA A 41 8.48 5.34 2.08
C ALA A 41 9.18 5.00 0.75
N TYR A 42 9.27 5.97 -0.16
CA TYR A 42 9.78 5.79 -1.52
C TYR A 42 11.04 6.63 -1.74
N THR A 43 11.95 6.17 -2.60
CA THR A 43 13.11 6.98 -3.00
C THR A 43 12.66 8.26 -3.72
N VAL A 44 13.50 9.30 -3.73
CA VAL A 44 13.18 10.57 -4.39
C VAL A 44 12.88 10.37 -5.88
N ASP A 45 13.55 9.40 -6.50
CA ASP A 45 13.47 9.00 -7.91
C ASP A 45 12.64 7.70 -8.12
N SER A 46 11.79 7.33 -7.17
CA SER A 46 11.04 6.06 -7.22
C SER A 46 10.17 5.95 -8.46
N ALA A 47 10.22 4.81 -9.15
CA ALA A 47 9.48 4.56 -10.37
C ALA A 47 8.28 3.63 -10.12
N TRP A 48 7.07 4.08 -10.46
CA TRP A 48 5.87 3.28 -10.31
C TRP A 48 5.19 2.99 -11.64
N ARG A 49 4.51 1.85 -11.68
CA ARG A 49 3.32 1.64 -12.50
C ARG A 49 2.16 1.27 -11.58
N ASN A 50 1.10 2.07 -11.56
CA ASN A 50 -0.15 1.76 -10.87
C ASN A 50 -1.28 1.60 -11.90
N ARG A 51 -1.81 0.39 -12.06
CA ARG A 51 -2.72 0.05 -13.16
C ARG A 51 -2.06 0.38 -14.50
N ALA A 52 -2.61 1.36 -15.23
CA ALA A 52 -2.11 1.88 -16.50
C ALA A 52 -1.40 3.25 -16.36
N GLU A 53 -1.26 3.77 -15.15
CA GLU A 53 -0.62 5.06 -14.86
C GLU A 53 0.83 4.87 -14.41
N PHE A 54 1.72 5.76 -14.87
CA PHE A 54 3.13 5.78 -14.52
C PHE A 54 3.43 7.02 -13.68
N VAL A 55 4.22 6.85 -12.61
CA VAL A 55 4.50 7.90 -11.63
C VAL A 55 6.00 7.91 -11.36
N ASN A 56 6.67 9.05 -11.53
CA ASN A 56 8.13 9.12 -11.50
C ASN A 56 8.61 10.12 -10.44
N GLY A 57 8.99 9.60 -9.29
CA GLY A 57 9.54 10.36 -8.18
C GLY A 57 8.52 10.75 -7.11
N ARG A 58 9.03 11.20 -5.96
CA ARG A 58 8.25 11.42 -4.74
C ARG A 58 7.15 12.48 -4.90
N ALA A 59 7.41 13.54 -5.68
CA ALA A 59 6.41 14.59 -5.94
C ALA A 59 5.21 14.07 -6.73
N ASP A 60 5.46 13.29 -7.79
CA ASP A 60 4.41 12.67 -8.60
C ASP A 60 3.62 11.64 -7.80
N ILE A 61 4.29 10.92 -6.88
CA ILE A 61 3.64 10.01 -5.93
C ILE A 61 2.64 10.76 -5.05
N VAL A 62 3.02 11.89 -4.47
CA VAL A 62 2.10 12.72 -3.67
C VAL A 62 0.90 13.16 -4.52
N ALA A 63 1.13 13.62 -5.75
CA ALA A 63 0.05 14.03 -6.65
C ALA A 63 -0.92 12.88 -6.98
N PHE A 64 -0.38 11.69 -7.28
CA PHE A 64 -1.17 10.47 -7.51
C PHE A 64 -2.01 10.12 -6.28
N LEU A 65 -1.41 10.10 -5.10
CA LEU A 65 -2.08 9.72 -3.85
C LEU A 65 -3.19 10.71 -3.45
N ARG A 66 -2.99 12.02 -3.68
CA ARG A 66 -4.04 13.03 -3.51
C ARG A 66 -5.26 12.74 -4.39
N ARG A 67 -5.05 12.48 -5.69
CA ARG A 67 -6.15 12.10 -6.60
C ARG A 67 -6.82 10.80 -6.17
N LYS A 68 -6.03 9.81 -5.75
CA LYS A 68 -6.54 8.51 -5.29
C LYS A 68 -7.55 8.69 -4.15
N TRP A 69 -7.20 9.41 -3.10
CA TRP A 69 -8.06 9.54 -1.92
C TRP A 69 -9.10 10.66 -2.00
N GLN A 70 -9.05 11.50 -3.03
CA GLN A 70 -10.21 12.31 -3.44
C GLN A 70 -11.31 11.44 -4.07
N LYS A 71 -10.94 10.36 -4.75
CA LYS A 71 -11.88 9.42 -5.40
C LYS A 71 -12.31 8.28 -4.49
N GLU A 72 -11.36 7.67 -3.79
CA GLU A 72 -11.56 6.45 -3.03
C GLU A 72 -11.91 6.76 -1.56
N LEU A 73 -13.18 7.07 -1.32
CA LEU A 73 -13.68 7.49 -0.01
C LEU A 73 -13.81 6.30 0.95
N ASP A 74 -13.69 6.58 2.26
CA ASP A 74 -13.73 5.56 3.33
C ASP A 74 -12.76 4.38 3.15
N TYR A 75 -11.67 4.63 2.45
CA TYR A 75 -10.62 3.67 2.11
C TYR A 75 -10.10 2.91 3.34
N ARG A 76 -10.17 1.58 3.26
CA ARG A 76 -9.59 0.63 4.21
C ARG A 76 -8.85 -0.47 3.49
N LEU A 77 -7.59 -0.72 3.88
CA LEU A 77 -6.68 -1.61 3.18
C LEU A 77 -6.16 -2.72 4.10
N ILE A 78 -6.05 -3.91 3.54
CA ILE A 78 -5.29 -5.03 4.10
C ILE A 78 -4.24 -5.45 3.07
N LYS A 79 -3.00 -5.67 3.52
CA LYS A 79 -1.90 -6.23 2.73
C LYS A 79 -1.40 -7.51 3.39
N GLU A 80 -0.97 -8.46 2.57
CA GLU A 80 -0.44 -9.74 3.01
C GLU A 80 0.74 -10.16 2.14
N LEU A 81 1.79 -10.67 2.79
CA LEU A 81 2.97 -11.17 2.10
C LEU A 81 2.60 -12.34 1.20
N TRP A 82 3.04 -12.31 -0.07
CA TRP A 82 2.96 -13.44 -0.97
C TRP A 82 4.30 -14.20 -1.03
N ALA A 83 5.38 -13.48 -1.33
CA ALA A 83 6.73 -14.01 -1.40
C ALA A 83 7.74 -12.89 -1.17
N HIS A 84 8.99 -13.24 -0.86
CA HIS A 84 10.12 -12.30 -0.81
C HIS A 84 11.38 -12.98 -1.36
N ASP A 85 12.28 -12.17 -1.91
CA ASP A 85 13.59 -12.62 -2.39
C ASP A 85 14.56 -11.43 -2.38
N GLY A 86 15.68 -11.55 -1.64
CA GLY A 86 16.66 -10.49 -1.47
C GLY A 86 16.02 -9.15 -1.05
N ASN A 87 16.07 -8.16 -1.94
CA ASN A 87 15.50 -6.82 -1.74
C ASN A 87 14.09 -6.62 -2.34
N ARG A 88 13.41 -7.70 -2.68
CA ARG A 88 12.08 -7.68 -3.31
C ARG A 88 11.03 -8.33 -2.42
N ILE A 89 9.82 -7.78 -2.49
CA ILE A 89 8.63 -8.32 -1.82
C ILE A 89 7.47 -8.35 -2.81
N ALA A 90 6.82 -9.49 -2.94
CA ALA A 90 5.55 -9.65 -3.63
C ALA A 90 4.41 -9.66 -2.60
N VAL A 91 3.36 -8.88 -2.87
CA VAL A 91 2.28 -8.60 -1.91
C VAL A 91 0.93 -8.80 -2.58
N ARG A 92 0.03 -9.49 -1.88
CA ARG A 92 -1.41 -9.48 -2.16
C ARG A 92 -2.07 -8.43 -1.30
N PHE A 93 -3.08 -7.77 -1.81
CA PHE A 93 -3.85 -6.83 -1.02
C PHE A 93 -5.29 -6.70 -1.49
N ALA A 94 -6.16 -6.24 -0.59
CA ALA A 94 -7.49 -5.79 -0.94
C ALA A 94 -7.81 -4.50 -0.17
N TYR A 95 -8.57 -3.61 -0.81
CA TYR A 95 -9.10 -2.43 -0.14
C TYR A 95 -10.57 -2.22 -0.47
N GLU A 96 -11.32 -1.73 0.51
CA GLU A 96 -12.73 -1.34 0.36
C GLU A 96 -12.85 0.18 0.40
N TRP A 97 -13.73 0.71 -0.45
CA TRP A 97 -13.97 2.14 -0.60
C TRP A 97 -15.32 2.36 -1.30
N HIS A 98 -15.80 3.60 -1.30
CA HIS A 98 -16.91 4.00 -2.15
C HIS A 98 -16.60 5.28 -2.93
N ASP A 99 -17.27 5.48 -4.06
CA ASP A 99 -17.21 6.72 -4.82
C ASP A 99 -18.15 7.80 -4.22
N ASP A 100 -18.12 9.00 -4.79
CA ASP A 100 -18.98 10.14 -4.41
C ASP A 100 -20.48 9.92 -4.73
N SER A 101 -20.79 8.88 -5.50
CA SER A 101 -22.14 8.42 -5.81
C SER A 101 -22.63 7.35 -4.84
N GLY A 102 -21.80 6.94 -3.88
CA GLY A 102 -22.13 5.94 -2.86
C GLY A 102 -22.02 4.48 -3.32
N ASN A 103 -21.46 4.22 -4.51
CA ASN A 103 -21.21 2.85 -4.97
C ASN A 103 -20.00 2.28 -4.25
N TRP A 104 -20.15 1.10 -3.64
CA TRP A 104 -19.07 0.43 -2.92
C TRP A 104 -18.30 -0.51 -3.83
N TYR A 105 -17.00 -0.60 -3.59
CA TYR A 105 -16.09 -1.49 -4.29
C TYR A 105 -15.19 -2.23 -3.30
N ARG A 106 -14.82 -3.45 -3.67
CA ARG A 106 -13.62 -4.11 -3.16
C ARG A 106 -12.62 -4.24 -4.30
N SER A 107 -11.50 -3.59 -4.14
CA SER A 107 -10.40 -3.63 -5.08
C SER A 107 -9.42 -4.72 -4.66
N TYR A 108 -9.08 -5.62 -5.58
CA TYR A 108 -8.12 -6.70 -5.38
C TYR A 108 -6.85 -6.36 -6.14
N GLY A 109 -5.71 -6.52 -5.47
CA GLY A 109 -4.44 -6.10 -6.03
C GLY A 109 -3.28 -7.03 -5.76
N ASN A 110 -2.37 -7.05 -6.72
CA ASN A 110 -1.02 -7.56 -6.57
C ASN A 110 -0.04 -6.42 -6.77
N GLU A 111 0.91 -6.30 -5.86
CA GLU A 111 2.01 -5.38 -6.04
C GLU A 111 3.37 -6.01 -5.75
N ASN A 112 4.36 -5.60 -6.55
CA ASN A 112 5.73 -6.03 -6.42
C ASN A 112 6.59 -4.81 -6.10
N TRP A 113 7.36 -4.95 -5.02
CA TRP A 113 8.21 -3.91 -4.47
C TRP A 113 9.66 -4.28 -4.63
N GLU A 114 10.49 -3.29 -4.94
CA GLU A 114 11.94 -3.39 -4.84
C GLU A 114 12.48 -2.24 -4.00
N PHE A 115 13.36 -2.55 -3.06
CA PHE A 115 13.90 -1.61 -2.08
C PHE A 115 15.38 -1.33 -2.34
N ASP A 116 15.83 -0.13 -1.96
CA ASP A 116 17.26 0.20 -1.85
C ASP A 116 17.85 -0.24 -0.50
N GLN A 117 19.14 0.01 -0.28
CA GLN A 117 19.84 -0.37 0.95
C GLN A 117 19.38 0.43 2.18
N ALA A 118 18.79 1.62 1.97
CA ALA A 118 18.19 2.43 3.04
C ALA A 118 16.78 1.95 3.41
N GLY A 119 16.24 0.95 2.70
CA GLY A 119 14.91 0.41 2.94
C GLY A 119 13.78 1.25 2.33
N LEU A 120 14.10 2.18 1.44
CA LEU A 120 13.12 2.95 0.66
C LEU A 120 12.76 2.20 -0.61
N MET A 121 11.49 2.27 -1.01
CA MET A 121 11.01 1.58 -2.21
C MET A 121 11.40 2.35 -3.47
N ARG A 122 12.30 1.78 -4.29
CA ARG A 122 12.77 2.37 -5.55
C ARG A 122 11.91 2.00 -6.76
N ARG A 123 11.21 0.86 -6.70
CA ARG A 123 10.29 0.42 -7.76
C ARG A 123 9.01 -0.14 -7.16
N ARG A 124 7.87 0.26 -7.73
CA ARG A 124 6.54 -0.26 -7.36
C ARG A 124 5.72 -0.59 -8.59
N TYR A 125 5.37 -1.86 -8.75
CA TYR A 125 4.47 -2.31 -9.81
C TYR A 125 3.20 -2.83 -9.18
N ALA A 126 2.05 -2.19 -9.43
CA ALA A 126 0.78 -2.56 -8.84
C ALA A 126 -0.29 -2.76 -9.92
N CYS A 127 -0.88 -3.95 -9.95
CA CYS A 127 -2.06 -4.28 -10.76
C CYS A 127 -3.25 -4.40 -9.82
N ILE A 128 -4.37 -3.77 -10.17
CA ILE A 128 -5.55 -3.67 -9.31
C ILE A 128 -6.80 -3.78 -10.18
N ASN A 129 -7.75 -4.60 -9.74
CA ASN A 129 -9.05 -4.78 -10.36
C ASN A 129 -10.15 -4.48 -9.33
N ASP A 130 -11.18 -3.73 -9.75
CA ASP A 130 -12.27 -3.31 -8.87
C ASP A 130 -13.48 -4.21 -9.08
N ALA A 131 -14.01 -4.77 -8.00
CA ALA A 131 -15.27 -5.49 -7.99
C ALA A 131 -16.33 -4.64 -7.27
N PRO A 132 -17.44 -4.27 -7.93
CA PRO A 132 -18.58 -3.65 -7.24
C PRO A 132 -19.12 -4.59 -6.15
N ILE A 133 -19.45 -4.04 -4.99
CA ILE A 133 -20.06 -4.78 -3.86
C ILE A 133 -21.23 -3.99 -3.29
N LYS A 134 -22.15 -4.65 -2.57
CA LYS A 134 -23.13 -3.91 -1.76
C LYS A 134 -22.46 -3.43 -0.48
N ALA A 135 -22.97 -2.34 0.10
CA ALA A 135 -22.50 -1.85 1.40
C ALA A 135 -22.57 -2.93 2.50
N ALA A 136 -23.56 -3.82 2.45
CA ALA A 136 -23.72 -4.94 3.37
C ALA A 136 -22.66 -6.05 3.20
N ASP A 137 -22.00 -6.13 2.04
CA ASP A 137 -20.99 -7.15 1.74
C ASP A 137 -19.57 -6.73 2.18
N ARG A 138 -19.44 -5.54 2.76
CA ARG A 138 -18.18 -5.04 3.32
C ARG A 138 -17.65 -5.97 4.41
N LYS A 139 -16.34 -6.18 4.41
CA LYS A 139 -15.61 -7.00 5.39
C LYS A 139 -14.70 -6.14 6.27
N PHE A 140 -14.36 -4.92 5.86
CA PHE A 140 -13.38 -4.09 6.54
C PHE A 140 -14.07 -3.09 7.46
N HIS A 141 -14.16 -3.46 8.74
CA HIS A 141 -14.88 -2.71 9.77
C HIS A 141 -13.95 -2.33 10.93
N TRP A 142 -13.29 -1.19 10.77
CA TRP A 142 -12.57 -0.52 11.86
C TRP A 142 -12.62 1.00 11.67
N THR A 143 -12.27 1.76 12.70
CA THR A 143 -12.12 3.21 12.62
C THR A 143 -11.07 3.57 11.57
N LEU A 144 -11.38 4.51 10.69
CA LEU A 144 -10.49 4.92 9.61
C LEU A 144 -9.06 5.24 10.11
N GLY A 145 -8.08 4.51 9.57
CA GLY A 145 -6.70 4.53 10.07
C GLY A 145 -6.11 3.13 10.11
N ARG A 146 -5.04 2.96 10.89
CA ARG A 146 -4.34 1.68 11.08
C ARG A 146 -5.33 0.56 11.40
N ARG A 147 -5.25 -0.56 10.66
CA ARG A 147 -6.05 -1.76 10.96
C ARG A 147 -5.65 -2.30 12.34
N PRO A 148 -6.61 -2.57 13.26
CA PRO A 148 -6.32 -3.17 14.57
C PRO A 148 -5.52 -4.47 14.45
N ASP A 149 -4.70 -4.79 15.46
CA ASP A 149 -3.87 -5.99 15.43
C ASP A 149 -4.69 -7.28 15.45
N GLU A 150 -5.82 -7.29 16.17
CA GLU A 150 -6.75 -8.42 16.25
C GLU A 150 -7.73 -8.52 15.06
N HIS A 151 -7.71 -7.55 14.14
CA HIS A 151 -8.58 -7.65 12.95
C HIS A 151 -8.01 -8.66 11.97
N ALA A 152 -8.85 -9.59 11.52
CA ALA A 152 -8.47 -10.64 10.60
C ALA A 152 -7.71 -10.15 9.35
N GLY A 153 -6.72 -10.92 8.92
CA GLY A 153 -5.94 -10.71 7.70
C GLY A 153 -6.67 -11.12 6.41
N LEU A 154 -6.00 -11.02 5.26
CA LEU A 154 -6.59 -11.39 3.96
C LEU A 154 -6.99 -12.85 3.90
N SER A 155 -6.04 -13.74 4.22
CA SER A 155 -6.27 -15.19 4.19
C SER A 155 -7.38 -15.62 5.16
N GLU A 156 -7.44 -15.01 6.35
CA GLU A 156 -8.46 -15.31 7.36
C GLU A 156 -9.87 -14.85 6.96
N LEU A 157 -9.97 -13.82 6.12
CA LEU A 157 -11.24 -13.34 5.56
C LEU A 157 -11.71 -14.11 4.32
N GLY A 158 -10.91 -15.07 3.84
CA GLY A 158 -11.16 -15.85 2.63
C GLY A 158 -11.12 -15.01 1.35
N LEU A 159 -10.23 -14.02 1.30
CA LEU A 159 -10.06 -13.08 0.18
C LEU A 159 -8.77 -13.31 -0.62
#